data_AF-A0A0C5VF47-F1
#
_entry.id   AF-A0A0C5VF47-F1
#
_cell.length_a   1.000
_cell.length_b   1.000
_cell.length_c   1.000
_cell.angle_alpha   90.00
_cell.angle_beta   90.00
_cell.angle_gamma   90.00
#
_symmetry.space_group_name_H-M   'P 1'
#
loop_
_entity.id
_entity.type
_entity.pdbx_description
1 polymer ?
#
loop_
_entity_poly.entity_id
_entity_poly.type
_entity_poly.pdbx_seq_one_letter_code
_entity_poly.pdbx_strand_id
1 'polypeptide(L)'
;MRLLSKFLALCLLMWSPMAIAWSWTLEDGQGNVRSEFTLTKDQVSIRCQCETGRLVLHSVNKGDKRQYFDGNGQLVAEIKSDGAEKFKLRIPNQSGEIKVKGDLEKLKIIVNNNEDRPLKIKRKDEKLKVYEVDGFGQEQFLGQVQIEPERKGIRVKDNDKIVRYRTDELQLSSAYGALLDQRISDELRYILVAEIMIRQAL
;
A
#
# COMPACT_ATOMS: atom_id res chain seq x y z
N MET A 1 30.67 -51.62 -35.11
CA MET A 1 29.42 -50.90 -34.75
C MET A 1 29.63 -50.21 -33.42
N ARG A 2 29.73 -48.88 -33.46
CA ARG A 2 29.83 -47.98 -32.30
C ARG A 2 28.42 -47.70 -31.79
N LEU A 3 28.22 -47.61 -30.47
CA LEU A 3 27.27 -46.67 -29.88
C LEU A 3 27.72 -46.39 -28.43
N LEU A 4 28.37 -45.24 -28.31
CA LEU A 4 28.81 -44.66 -27.05
C LEU A 4 27.60 -44.23 -26.22
N SER A 5 27.69 -44.51 -24.92
CA SER A 5 26.94 -43.83 -23.88
C SER A 5 27.15 -42.31 -23.95
N LYS A 6 26.07 -41.54 -24.03
CA LYS A 6 26.08 -40.12 -23.68
C LYS A 6 24.83 -39.80 -22.87
N PHE A 7 24.93 -40.07 -21.57
CA PHE A 7 24.25 -39.32 -20.53
C PHE A 7 24.83 -37.90 -20.53
N LEU A 8 24.02 -36.87 -20.78
CA LEU A 8 24.16 -35.56 -20.16
C LEU A 8 22.85 -34.79 -20.38
N ALA A 9 21.86 -35.04 -19.51
CA ALA A 9 20.72 -34.16 -19.35
C ALA A 9 21.21 -32.93 -18.59
N LEU A 10 21.56 -31.87 -19.33
CA LEU A 10 21.90 -30.57 -18.79
C LEU A 10 20.60 -29.91 -18.28
N CYS A 11 20.22 -30.22 -17.04
CA CYS A 11 19.20 -29.46 -16.33
C CYS A 11 19.77 -28.07 -16.01
N LEU A 12 19.52 -27.11 -16.91
CA LEU A 12 19.56 -25.69 -16.60
C LEU A 12 18.45 -25.39 -15.58
N LEU A 13 18.75 -25.61 -14.30
CA LEU A 13 18.05 -24.95 -13.21
C LEU A 13 18.28 -23.46 -13.40
N MET A 14 17.32 -22.80 -14.06
CA MET A 14 17.22 -21.35 -14.06
C MET A 14 17.02 -20.94 -12.61
N TRP A 15 18.12 -20.56 -11.95
CA TRP A 15 18.08 -19.76 -10.74
C TRP A 15 17.51 -18.40 -11.15
N SER A 16 16.19 -18.29 -11.14
CA SER A 16 15.58 -16.96 -11.02
C SER A 16 16.09 -16.39 -9.71
N PRO A 17 16.71 -15.20 -9.69
CA PRO A 17 16.99 -14.55 -8.42
C PRO A 17 15.65 -14.44 -7.69
N MET A 18 15.52 -15.09 -6.53
CA MET A 18 14.36 -14.89 -5.68
C MET A 18 14.32 -13.39 -5.42
N ALA A 19 13.40 -12.69 -6.08
CA ALA A 19 13.11 -11.31 -5.76
C ALA A 19 12.80 -11.29 -4.27
N ILE A 20 13.53 -10.47 -3.51
CA ILE A 20 13.27 -10.31 -2.08
C ILE A 20 11.84 -9.81 -1.97
N ALA A 21 10.94 -10.71 -1.57
CA ALA A 21 9.55 -10.41 -1.36
C ALA A 21 9.40 -9.87 0.06
N TRP A 22 8.93 -8.64 0.17
CA TRP A 22 8.53 -8.05 1.44
C TRP A 22 7.08 -8.39 1.69
N SER A 23 6.79 -9.09 2.78
CA SER A 23 5.44 -9.49 3.16
C SER A 23 5.16 -9.13 4.60
N TRP A 24 3.95 -8.65 4.86
CA TRP A 24 3.47 -8.35 6.21
C TRP A 24 1.95 -8.45 6.28
N THR A 25 1.43 -8.43 7.51
CA THR A 25 0.00 -8.54 7.77
C THR A 25 -0.55 -7.25 8.39
N LEU A 26 -1.74 -6.85 7.96
CA LEU A 26 -2.51 -5.79 8.58
C LEU A 26 -3.71 -6.39 9.31
N GLU A 27 -3.75 -6.20 10.62
CA GLU A 27 -4.83 -6.61 11.50
C GLU A 27 -5.69 -5.41 11.90
N ASP A 28 -6.94 -5.65 12.28
CA ASP A 28 -7.78 -4.65 12.92
C ASP A 28 -7.47 -4.49 14.43
N GLY A 29 -8.23 -3.64 15.11
CA GLY A 29 -8.11 -3.41 16.55
C GLY A 29 -8.35 -4.66 17.41
N GLN A 30 -9.02 -5.67 16.87
CA GLN A 30 -9.41 -6.92 17.52
C GLN A 30 -8.46 -8.07 17.19
N GLY A 31 -7.52 -7.88 16.26
CA GLY A 31 -6.56 -8.90 15.83
C GLY A 31 -7.06 -9.76 14.66
N ASN A 32 -8.14 -9.37 13.98
CA ASN A 32 -8.53 -10.07 12.75
C ASN A 32 -7.68 -9.56 11.59
N VAL A 33 -7.15 -10.49 10.79
CA VAL A 33 -6.43 -10.15 9.56
C VAL A 33 -7.37 -9.45 8.59
N ARG A 34 -7.02 -8.21 8.23
CA ARG A 34 -7.72 -7.38 7.23
C ARG A 34 -7.03 -7.43 5.88
N SER A 35 -5.72 -7.50 5.86
CA SER A 35 -4.97 -7.60 4.61
C SER A 35 -3.63 -8.29 4.80
N GLU A 36 -3.21 -9.08 3.81
CA GLU A 36 -1.88 -9.66 3.68
C GLU A 36 -1.23 -9.06 2.44
N PHE A 37 -0.02 -8.53 2.58
CA PHE A 37 0.73 -7.91 1.51
C PHE A 37 1.88 -8.80 1.09
N THR A 38 2.15 -8.88 -0.21
CA THR A 38 3.38 -9.46 -0.75
C THR A 38 3.87 -8.55 -1.86
N LEU A 39 4.96 -7.85 -1.58
CA LEU A 39 5.55 -6.88 -2.49
C LEU A 39 6.88 -7.37 -3.01
N THR A 40 7.08 -7.22 -4.30
CA THR A 40 8.38 -7.25 -4.96
C THR A 40 8.50 -5.96 -5.77
N LYS A 41 9.69 -5.70 -6.33
CA LYS A 41 9.89 -4.55 -7.23
C LYS A 41 8.88 -4.55 -8.39
N ASP A 42 8.58 -5.73 -8.94
CA ASP A 42 7.82 -5.86 -10.18
C ASP A 42 6.37 -6.28 -9.96
N GLN A 43 6.06 -6.91 -8.83
CA GLN A 43 4.74 -7.47 -8.54
C GLN A 43 4.27 -7.14 -7.13
N VAL A 44 2.99 -6.82 -7.01
CA VAL A 44 2.26 -6.62 -5.77
C VAL A 44 1.11 -7.61 -5.75
N SER A 45 0.97 -8.32 -4.64
CA SER A 45 -0.20 -9.14 -4.32
C SER A 45 -0.77 -8.66 -2.99
N ILE A 46 -2.09 -8.47 -2.94
CA ILE A 46 -2.81 -8.06 -1.74
C ILE A 46 -4.00 -9.00 -1.59
N ARG A 47 -4.06 -9.74 -0.48
CA ARG A 47 -5.28 -10.47 -0.08
C ARG A 47 -5.96 -9.66 0.99
N CYS A 48 -7.19 -9.24 0.78
CA CYS A 48 -7.87 -8.34 1.70
C CYS A 48 -9.30 -8.78 2.00
N GLN A 49 -9.72 -8.49 3.22
CA GLN A 49 -11.09 -8.57 3.66
C GLN A 49 -11.65 -7.14 3.61
N CYS A 50 -12.40 -6.86 2.55
CA CYS A 50 -13.11 -5.60 2.34
C CYS A 50 -14.55 -5.72 2.85
N GLU A 51 -15.26 -4.60 2.95
CA GLU A 51 -16.71 -4.57 3.23
C GLU A 51 -17.52 -5.40 2.23
N THR A 52 -17.10 -5.44 0.96
CA THR A 52 -17.74 -6.19 -0.13
C THR A 52 -17.42 -7.69 -0.13
N GLY A 53 -16.49 -8.13 0.73
CA GLY A 53 -16.07 -9.53 0.83
C GLY A 53 -14.56 -9.70 0.73
N ARG A 54 -14.12 -10.94 0.50
CA ARG A 54 -12.71 -11.26 0.28
C ARG A 54 -12.33 -10.93 -1.15
N LEU A 55 -11.23 -10.20 -1.29
CA LEU A 55 -10.68 -9.77 -2.57
C LEU A 55 -9.20 -10.13 -2.64
N VAL A 56 -8.77 -10.62 -3.80
CA VAL A 56 -7.36 -10.80 -4.11
C VAL A 56 -7.02 -9.84 -5.24
N LEU A 57 -6.01 -9.00 -5.01
CA LEU A 57 -5.50 -8.03 -5.97
C LEU A 57 -4.11 -8.44 -6.41
N HIS A 58 -3.86 -8.39 -7.72
CA HIS A 58 -2.55 -8.63 -8.31
C HIS A 58 -2.17 -7.49 -9.24
N SER A 59 -0.90 -7.11 -9.20
CA SER A 59 -0.41 -6.02 -10.06
C SER A 59 0.36 -6.51 -11.27
N VAL A 60 0.24 -5.79 -12.38
CA VAL A 60 1.08 -5.94 -13.57
C VAL A 60 1.67 -4.58 -13.94
N ASN A 61 2.97 -4.54 -14.23
CA ASN A 61 3.62 -3.37 -14.81
C ASN A 61 3.29 -3.29 -16.31
N LYS A 62 2.80 -2.14 -16.76
CA LYS A 62 2.48 -1.85 -18.17
C LYS A 62 2.99 -0.47 -18.54
N GLY A 63 4.17 -0.43 -19.18
CA GLY A 63 4.84 0.83 -19.51
C GLY A 63 5.22 1.60 -18.26
N ASP A 64 4.77 2.85 -18.15
CA ASP A 64 5.00 3.74 -17.01
C ASP A 64 3.99 3.57 -15.86
N LYS A 65 3.15 2.53 -15.93
CA LYS A 65 2.03 2.30 -15.02
C LYS A 65 2.10 0.94 -14.34
N ARG A 66 1.54 0.87 -13.14
CA ARG A 66 1.18 -0.40 -12.48
C ARG A 66 -0.34 -0.53 -12.47
N GLN A 67 -0.85 -1.63 -13.00
CA GLN A 67 -2.29 -1.93 -13.06
C GLN A 67 -2.64 -3.00 -12.03
N TYR A 68 -3.71 -2.81 -11.28
CA TYR A 68 -4.21 -3.75 -10.27
C TYR A 68 -5.47 -4.43 -10.78
N PHE A 69 -5.48 -5.75 -10.74
CA PHE A 69 -6.59 -6.59 -11.15
C PHE A 69 -7.11 -7.41 -9.98
N ASP A 70 -8.41 -7.67 -9.95
CA ASP A 70 -9.01 -8.61 -9.01
C ASP A 70 -8.78 -10.08 -9.42
N GLY A 71 -9.26 -11.01 -8.59
CA GLY A 71 -9.19 -12.46 -8.85
C GLY A 71 -9.97 -12.91 -10.10
N ASN A 72 -10.85 -12.08 -10.67
CA ASN A 72 -11.58 -12.36 -11.91
C ASN A 72 -10.89 -11.72 -13.13
N GLY A 73 -9.76 -11.03 -12.94
CA GLY A 73 -9.05 -10.32 -14.00
C GLY A 73 -9.66 -8.96 -14.36
N GLN A 74 -10.59 -8.44 -13.56
CA GLN A 74 -11.14 -7.10 -13.74
C GLN A 74 -10.15 -6.05 -13.25
N LEU A 75 -9.91 -5.01 -14.06
CA LEU A 75 -9.09 -3.88 -13.66
C LEU A 75 -9.78 -3.09 -12.53
N VAL A 76 -9.09 -2.96 -11.39
CA VAL A 76 -9.57 -2.25 -10.19
C VAL A 76 -8.98 -0.84 -10.13
N ALA A 77 -7.68 -0.70 -10.41
CA ALA A 77 -7.00 0.59 -10.37
C ALA A 77 -5.78 0.62 -11.28
N GLU A 78 -5.38 1.82 -11.69
CA GLU A 78 -4.14 2.08 -12.41
C GLU A 78 -3.34 3.15 -11.66
N ILE A 79 -2.07 2.84 -11.40
CA ILE A 79 -1.10 3.74 -10.78
C ILE A 79 -0.18 4.27 -11.87
N LYS A 80 -0.14 5.60 -12.00
CA LYS A 80 0.82 6.30 -12.85
C LYS A 80 1.79 7.08 -11.97
N SER A 81 3.09 6.81 -12.10
CA SER A 81 4.12 7.59 -11.42
C SER A 81 4.21 8.99 -12.02
N ASP A 82 4.42 9.99 -11.16
CA ASP A 82 4.56 11.42 -11.52
C ASP A 82 5.84 11.98 -10.86
N GLY A 83 6.92 11.20 -10.94
CA GLY A 83 8.17 11.40 -10.21
C GLY A 83 8.40 10.37 -9.10
N ALA A 84 9.48 10.52 -8.34
CA ALA A 84 9.85 9.58 -7.28
C ALA A 84 8.85 9.54 -6.11
N GLU A 85 8.41 10.72 -5.67
CA GLU A 85 7.56 10.90 -4.47
C GLU A 85 6.10 11.24 -4.82
N LYS A 86 5.70 11.02 -6.06
CA LYS A 86 4.37 11.39 -6.53
C LYS A 86 3.83 10.33 -7.45
N PHE A 87 2.55 10.01 -7.26
CA PHE A 87 1.83 9.14 -8.17
C PHE A 87 0.34 9.47 -8.13
N LYS A 88 -0.35 8.95 -9.13
CA LYS A 88 -1.79 9.10 -9.29
C LYS A 88 -2.41 7.73 -9.41
N LEU A 89 -3.45 7.48 -8.61
CA LEU A 89 -4.33 6.33 -8.74
C LEU A 89 -5.57 6.74 -9.51
N ARG A 90 -5.86 6.03 -10.59
CA ARG A 90 -7.08 6.17 -11.38
C ARG A 90 -7.92 4.91 -11.25
N ILE A 91 -9.22 5.09 -11.02
CA ILE A 91 -10.20 4.00 -11.02
C ILE A 91 -10.80 3.92 -12.44
N PRO A 92 -10.90 2.74 -13.06
CA PRO A 92 -11.51 2.59 -14.38
C PRO A 92 -12.94 3.15 -14.39
N ASN A 93 -13.30 3.82 -15.48
CA ASN A 93 -14.63 4.39 -15.71
C ASN A 93 -15.07 5.48 -14.70
N GLN A 94 -14.18 5.96 -13.83
CA GLN A 94 -14.43 7.12 -12.97
C GLN A 94 -13.65 8.34 -13.46
N SER A 95 -14.26 9.52 -13.33
CA SER A 95 -13.63 10.80 -13.71
C SER A 95 -12.64 11.31 -12.65
N GLY A 96 -12.62 10.71 -11.46
CA GLY A 96 -11.76 11.08 -10.34
C GLY A 96 -10.40 10.38 -10.36
N GLU A 97 -9.41 11.02 -9.74
CA GLU A 97 -8.13 10.42 -9.41
C GLU A 97 -7.77 10.71 -7.95
N ILE A 98 -6.99 9.81 -7.35
CA ILE A 98 -6.35 10.02 -6.06
C ILE A 98 -4.89 10.38 -6.33
N LYS A 99 -4.48 11.60 -5.97
CA LYS A 99 -3.09 12.05 -6.11
C LYS A 99 -2.38 11.88 -4.77
N VAL A 100 -1.23 11.24 -4.80
CA VAL A 100 -0.32 11.14 -3.66
C VAL A 100 0.92 11.98 -3.94
N LYS A 101 1.27 12.86 -3.00
CA LYS A 101 2.41 13.77 -3.13
C LYS A 101 3.20 13.83 -1.82
N GLY A 102 4.50 13.55 -1.87
CA GLY A 102 5.44 13.70 -0.76
C GLY A 102 6.02 12.38 -0.28
N ASP A 103 6.63 12.42 0.89
CA ASP A 103 7.54 11.38 1.39
C ASP A 103 7.13 10.90 2.79
N LEU A 104 8.07 10.29 3.51
CA LEU A 104 7.87 9.86 4.89
C LEU A 104 7.63 11.04 5.85
N GLU A 105 8.32 12.17 5.65
CA GLU A 105 8.26 13.33 6.54
C GLU A 105 6.92 14.07 6.39
N LYS A 106 6.44 14.17 5.15
CA LYS A 106 5.20 14.86 4.83
C LYS A 106 4.56 14.30 3.58
N LEU A 107 3.46 13.56 3.75
CA LEU A 107 2.66 13.02 2.65
C LEU A 107 1.30 13.72 2.58
N LYS A 108 0.84 13.97 1.35
CA LYS A 108 -0.51 14.47 1.06
C LYS A 108 -1.26 13.50 0.15
N ILE A 109 -2.52 13.22 0.46
CA ILE A 109 -3.44 12.45 -0.39
C ILE A 109 -4.61 13.36 -0.76
N ILE A 110 -4.85 13.52 -2.06
CA ILE A 110 -5.93 14.34 -2.62
C ILE A 110 -6.87 13.41 -3.36
N VAL A 111 -8.12 13.32 -2.90
CA VAL A 111 -9.13 12.44 -3.48
C VAL A 111 -10.03 13.24 -4.44
N ASN A 112 -10.31 12.69 -5.62
CA ASN A 112 -11.20 13.28 -6.62
C ASN A 112 -10.88 14.73 -6.98
N ASN A 113 -9.59 15.07 -7.04
CA ASN A 113 -9.11 16.44 -7.31
C ASN A 113 -9.57 17.51 -6.31
N ASN A 114 -10.05 17.13 -5.12
CA ASN A 114 -10.40 18.08 -4.08
C ASN A 114 -9.13 18.59 -3.34
N GLU A 115 -8.40 19.50 -3.99
CA GLU A 115 -7.13 20.05 -3.49
C GLU A 115 -7.33 20.92 -2.22
N ASP A 116 -8.56 21.33 -1.91
CA ASP A 116 -8.90 22.09 -0.70
C ASP A 116 -9.01 21.19 0.54
N ARG A 117 -9.30 19.90 0.34
CA ARG A 117 -9.48 18.92 1.43
C ARG A 117 -8.50 17.74 1.41
N PRO A 118 -7.18 17.95 1.31
CA PRO A 118 -6.24 16.83 1.32
C PRO A 118 -6.19 16.15 2.70
N LEU A 119 -5.91 14.84 2.70
CA LEU A 119 -5.32 14.18 3.85
C LEU A 119 -3.86 14.62 3.96
N LYS A 120 -3.39 14.96 5.16
CA LYS A 120 -2.00 15.27 5.46
C LYS A 120 -1.47 14.32 6.52
N ILE A 121 -0.35 13.69 6.23
CA ILE A 121 0.38 12.82 7.15
C ILE A 121 1.71 13.51 7.44
N LYS A 122 1.99 13.81 8.70
CA LYS A 122 3.16 14.58 9.12
C LYS A 122 3.95 13.81 10.16
N ARG A 123 5.26 13.68 9.95
CA ARG A 123 6.15 13.13 10.96
C ARG A 123 6.30 14.07 12.15
N LYS A 124 6.27 13.48 13.35
CA LYS A 124 6.46 14.10 14.66
C LYS A 124 7.20 13.12 15.55
N ASP A 125 8.52 13.25 15.58
CA ASP A 125 9.40 12.35 16.33
C ASP A 125 9.21 10.88 15.90
N GLU A 126 8.86 10.00 16.83
CA GLU A 126 8.63 8.55 16.63
C GLU A 126 7.19 8.20 16.20
N LYS A 127 6.40 9.21 15.80
CA LYS A 127 5.03 9.02 15.33
C LYS A 127 4.72 9.85 14.09
N LEU A 128 3.66 9.45 13.39
CA LEU A 128 3.04 10.23 12.34
C LEU A 128 1.68 10.71 12.83
N LYS A 129 1.35 11.97 12.60
CA LYS A 129 0.02 12.52 12.83
C LYS A 129 -0.73 12.67 11.51
N VAL A 130 -1.98 12.26 11.50
CA VAL A 130 -2.85 12.28 10.32
C VAL A 130 -3.93 13.33 10.52
N TYR A 131 -4.14 14.15 9.50
CA TYR A 131 -5.10 15.23 9.48
C TYR A 131 -5.90 15.23 8.19
N GLU A 132 -7.19 15.57 8.26
CA GLU A 132 -7.95 16.03 7.10
C GLU A 132 -7.96 17.57 7.11
N VAL A 133 -7.82 18.17 5.94
CA VAL A 133 -8.04 19.61 5.78
C VAL A 133 -9.49 19.86 5.41
N ASP A 134 -10.13 20.84 6.05
CA ASP A 134 -11.49 21.26 5.68
C ASP A 134 -11.48 22.32 4.55
N GLY A 135 -12.66 22.69 4.05
CA GLY A 135 -12.80 23.69 2.98
C GLY A 135 -12.33 25.11 3.35
N PHE A 136 -11.96 25.35 4.61
CA PHE A 136 -11.41 26.61 5.10
C PHE A 136 -9.90 26.53 5.36
N GLY A 137 -9.27 25.40 5.02
CA GLY A 137 -7.84 25.18 5.21
C GLY A 137 -7.44 24.77 6.63
N GLN A 138 -8.38 24.48 7.53
CA GLN A 138 -8.08 24.05 8.89
C GLN A 138 -7.78 22.56 8.94
N GLU A 139 -6.82 22.17 9.78
CA GLU A 139 -6.42 20.76 9.94
C GLU A 139 -7.17 20.11 11.09
N GLN A 140 -8.05 19.16 10.76
CA GLN A 140 -8.76 18.32 11.70
C GLN A 140 -7.97 17.04 11.95
N PHE A 141 -7.64 16.76 13.21
CA PHE A 141 -6.87 15.59 13.59
C PHE A 141 -7.71 14.32 13.45
N LEU A 142 -7.24 13.36 12.65
CA LEU A 142 -7.91 12.07 12.44
C LEU A 142 -7.30 10.94 13.27
N GLY A 143 -6.04 11.05 13.65
CA GLY A 143 -5.36 9.99 14.39
C GLY A 143 -3.85 9.97 14.18
N GLN A 144 -3.22 8.88 14.60
CA GLN A 144 -1.77 8.76 14.58
C GLN A 144 -1.28 7.33 14.32
N VAL A 145 -0.10 7.24 13.70
CA VAL A 145 0.66 6.01 13.50
C VAL A 145 1.87 6.07 14.42
N GLN A 146 2.17 5.00 15.13
CA GLN A 146 3.33 4.94 16.03
C GLN A 146 3.87 3.52 16.14
N ILE A 147 5.16 3.42 16.44
CA ILE A 147 5.78 2.15 16.81
C ILE A 147 5.16 1.67 18.13
N GLU A 148 4.93 0.37 18.24
CA GLU A 148 4.49 -0.34 19.44
C GLU A 148 5.62 -1.28 19.90
N PRO A 149 6.55 -0.80 20.75
CA PRO A 149 7.73 -1.57 21.14
C PRO A 149 7.40 -2.91 21.80
N GLU A 150 6.33 -2.95 22.60
CA GLU A 150 5.88 -4.15 23.33
C GLU A 150 5.42 -5.27 22.39
N ARG A 151 4.86 -4.94 21.23
CA ARG A 151 4.38 -5.91 20.24
C ARG A 151 5.29 -6.04 19.03
N LYS A 152 6.43 -5.32 19.00
CA LYS A 152 7.35 -5.28 17.86
C LYS A 152 6.61 -5.00 16.55
N GLY A 153 5.79 -3.94 16.53
CA GLY A 153 4.95 -3.62 15.39
C GLY A 153 4.64 -2.14 15.23
N ILE A 154 3.81 -1.79 14.26
CA ILE A 154 3.18 -0.47 14.13
C ILE A 154 1.72 -0.58 14.55
N ARG A 155 1.23 0.46 15.25
CA ARG A 155 -0.20 0.63 15.54
C ARG A 155 -0.73 1.94 14.96
N VAL A 156 -1.96 1.88 14.43
CA VAL A 156 -2.71 3.03 13.93
C VAL A 156 -3.89 3.28 14.86
N LYS A 157 -3.95 4.48 15.43
CA LYS A 157 -5.04 4.94 16.30
C LYS A 157 -5.81 6.06 15.63
N ASP A 158 -7.11 6.11 15.86
CA ASP A 158 -7.92 7.27 15.48
C ASP A 158 -7.79 8.43 16.50
N ASN A 159 -8.60 9.47 16.31
CA ASN A 159 -8.68 10.64 17.17
C ASN A 159 -9.18 10.31 18.60
N ASP A 160 -10.03 9.29 18.73
CA ASP A 160 -10.54 8.76 20.00
C ASP A 160 -9.53 7.82 20.70
N LYS A 161 -8.32 7.69 20.14
CA LYS A 161 -7.22 6.83 20.62
C LYS A 161 -7.52 5.34 20.54
N ILE A 162 -8.57 4.94 19.83
CA ILE A 162 -8.93 3.55 19.57
C ILE A 162 -7.98 2.99 18.53
N VAL A 163 -7.41 1.81 18.80
CA VAL A 163 -6.57 1.12 17.82
C VAL A 163 -7.47 0.61 16.69
N ARG A 164 -7.24 1.12 15.48
CA ARG A 164 -7.97 0.70 14.28
C ARG A 164 -7.22 -0.38 13.52
N TYR A 165 -5.88 -0.29 13.50
CA TYR A 165 -5.05 -1.26 12.81
C TYR A 165 -3.74 -1.56 13.54
N ARG A 166 -3.20 -2.75 13.28
CA ARG A 166 -1.86 -3.19 13.68
C ARG A 166 -1.14 -3.89 12.52
N THR A 167 0.18 -3.87 12.55
CA THR A 167 1.05 -4.66 11.67
C THR A 167 2.29 -5.10 12.45
N ASP A 168 2.89 -6.21 12.05
CA ASP A 168 4.16 -6.76 12.53
C ASP A 168 5.40 -6.04 11.98
N GLU A 169 5.19 -4.99 11.18
CA GLU A 169 6.25 -4.14 10.66
C GLU A 169 6.93 -3.29 11.74
N LEU A 170 8.24 -3.10 11.60
CA LEU A 170 9.06 -2.31 12.54
C LEU A 170 9.43 -0.93 12.01
N GLN A 171 9.26 -0.69 10.71
CA GLN A 171 9.58 0.57 10.09
C GLN A 171 8.35 1.48 10.03
N LEU A 172 8.49 2.68 10.58
CA LEU A 172 7.47 3.72 10.46
C LEU A 172 7.34 4.16 8.99
N SER A 173 6.13 4.12 8.45
CA SER A 173 5.82 4.56 7.09
C SER A 173 4.58 5.45 7.06
N SER A 174 4.58 6.49 6.21
CA SER A 174 3.38 7.31 5.99
C SER A 174 2.29 6.58 5.22
N ALA A 175 2.57 5.40 4.66
CA ALA A 175 1.57 4.50 4.09
C ALA A 175 0.45 4.19 5.09
N TYR A 176 0.79 3.87 6.33
CA TYR A 176 -0.19 3.48 7.36
C TYR A 176 -1.18 4.59 7.73
N GLY A 177 -0.82 5.86 7.51
CA GLY A 177 -1.76 6.96 7.76
C GLY A 177 -2.88 7.03 6.72
N ALA A 178 -2.68 6.47 5.52
CA ALA A 178 -3.73 6.37 4.50
C ALA A 178 -4.91 5.49 4.95
N LEU A 179 -4.68 4.57 5.90
CA LEU A 179 -5.72 3.71 6.48
C LEU A 179 -6.81 4.52 7.22
N LEU A 180 -6.52 5.74 7.66
CA LEU A 180 -7.48 6.59 8.36
C LEU A 180 -8.38 7.42 7.43
N ASP A 181 -8.15 7.41 6.10
CA ASP A 181 -8.97 8.18 5.16
C ASP A 181 -10.21 7.40 4.71
N GLN A 182 -11.32 7.59 5.41
CA GLN A 182 -12.58 6.87 5.14
C GLN A 182 -13.27 7.28 3.83
N ARG A 183 -12.76 8.30 3.12
CA ARG A 183 -13.29 8.72 1.81
C ARG A 183 -12.84 7.77 0.69
N ILE A 184 -11.88 6.90 0.98
CA ILE A 184 -11.27 5.94 0.07
C ILE A 184 -11.71 4.54 0.50
N SER A 185 -12.23 3.73 -0.43
CA SER A 185 -12.64 2.35 -0.15
C SER A 185 -11.47 1.47 0.29
N ASP A 186 -11.76 0.38 1.00
CA ASP A 186 -10.76 -0.53 1.57
C ASP A 186 -9.72 -0.98 0.56
N GLU A 187 -10.16 -1.50 -0.58
CA GLU A 187 -9.30 -2.02 -1.63
C GLU A 187 -8.35 -0.94 -2.17
N LEU A 188 -8.84 0.29 -2.33
CA LEU A 188 -8.03 1.41 -2.79
C LEU A 188 -7.06 1.87 -1.70
N ARG A 189 -7.47 1.89 -0.42
CA ARG A 189 -6.56 2.19 0.71
C ARG A 189 -5.41 1.19 0.76
N TYR A 190 -5.67 -0.11 0.57
CA TYR A 190 -4.62 -1.12 0.56
C TYR A 190 -3.68 -0.98 -0.63
N ILE A 191 -4.19 -0.64 -1.81
CA ILE A 191 -3.34 -0.29 -2.98
C ILE A 191 -2.45 0.91 -2.66
N LEU A 192 -3.00 1.98 -2.06
CA LEU A 192 -2.22 3.15 -1.65
C LEU A 192 -1.14 2.80 -0.63
N VAL A 193 -1.47 1.98 0.37
CA VAL A 193 -0.50 1.50 1.37
C VAL A 193 0.65 0.79 0.66
N ALA A 194 0.36 -0.17 -0.21
CA ALA A 194 1.38 -0.91 -0.95
C ALA A 194 2.27 0.03 -1.79
N GLU A 195 1.68 0.95 -2.54
CA GLU A 195 2.43 1.85 -3.44
C GLU A 195 3.28 2.89 -2.71
N ILE A 196 2.83 3.35 -1.54
CA ILE A 196 3.62 4.24 -0.68
C ILE A 196 4.77 3.44 -0.05
N MET A 197 4.52 2.22 0.43
CA MET A 197 5.55 1.34 1.00
C MET A 197 6.67 1.05 0.00
N ILE A 198 6.32 0.68 -1.24
CA ILE A 198 7.31 0.41 -2.32
C ILE A 198 8.23 1.62 -2.53
N ARG A 199 7.68 2.83 -2.54
CA ARG A 199 8.43 4.07 -2.78
C ARG A 199 9.24 4.56 -1.59
N GLN A 200 8.96 4.04 -0.39
CA GLN A 200 9.68 4.42 0.83
C GLN A 200 10.74 3.38 1.23
N ALA A 201 10.66 2.17 0.67
CA ALA A 201 11.63 1.10 0.90
C ALA A 201 12.65 0.93 -0.22
N LEU A 202 12.39 1.48 -1.41
CA LEU A 202 13.27 1.47 -2.59
C LEU A 202 13.69 2.88 -2.97
#